data_AF-A0A428PUW6-F1
#
_entry.id   AF-A0A428PUW6-F1
#
_cell.length_a   1.000
_cell.length_b   1.000
_cell.length_c   1.000
_cell.angle_alpha   90.00
_cell.angle_beta   90.00
_cell.angle_gamma   90.00
#
_symmetry.space_group_name_H-M   'P 1'
#
loop_
_entity.id
_entity.type
_entity.pdbx_description
1 polymer ?
#
loop_
_entity_poly.entity_id
_entity_poly.type
_entity_poly.pdbx_seq_one_letter_code
_entity_poly.pdbx_strand_id
1 'polypeptide(L)'
;MRECADCGRHLPRSSYTANQYSKGVGVSRCASCVHGNPSDTPSAQQSNSGRYNISNSALVSRHALEYPFAQGSFRWVAKGSYSSGNRQGQACVLKWFKTGAVFEADYFTLDIKAVDKALEIVNRFNELNMIDKDIKINVPGIWRFTDDCDDEWAGQRHLCEPFIQNYQKFNSNSGWNDDSRAWGGVM
;
A
#
# COMPACT_ATOMS: atom_id res chain seq x y z
N MET A 1 -1.07 -23.42 6.14
CA MET A 1 -2.21 -22.53 6.43
C MET A 1 -3.12 -23.22 7.45
N ARG A 2 -3.85 -22.47 8.25
CA ARG A 2 -4.80 -22.99 9.26
C ARG A 2 -6.06 -22.14 9.24
N GLU A 3 -7.21 -22.75 9.51
CA GLU A 3 -8.48 -22.04 9.66
C GLU A 3 -8.61 -21.42 11.07
N CYS A 4 -9.06 -20.17 11.13
CA CYS A 4 -9.38 -19.50 12.39
C CYS A 4 -10.74 -19.98 12.91
N ALA A 5 -10.78 -20.48 14.16
CA ALA A 5 -12.00 -20.99 14.79
C ALA A 5 -13.12 -19.93 15.01
N ASP A 6 -12.81 -18.65 14.80
CA ASP A 6 -13.75 -17.54 15.04
C ASP A 6 -14.22 -16.89 13.73
N CYS A 7 -13.30 -16.55 12.82
CA CYS A 7 -13.65 -15.91 11.54
C CYS A 7 -13.64 -16.85 10.32
N GLY A 8 -13.34 -18.14 10.48
CA GLY A 8 -13.31 -19.13 9.38
C GLY A 8 -12.24 -18.90 8.30
N ARG A 9 -11.38 -17.88 8.44
CA ARG A 9 -10.35 -17.57 7.44
C ARG A 9 -9.20 -18.57 7.49
N HIS A 10 -8.74 -19.00 6.31
CA HIS A 10 -7.53 -19.83 6.13
C HIS A 10 -6.29 -18.94 6.06
N LEU A 11 -5.46 -18.94 7.11
CA LEU A 11 -4.37 -17.98 7.30
C LEU A 11 -3.02 -18.68 7.53
N PRO A 12 -1.89 -18.03 7.21
CA PRO A 12 -0.55 -18.56 7.51
C PRO A 12 -0.27 -18.57 9.03
N ARG A 13 0.75 -19.33 9.46
CA ARG A 13 1.14 -19.43 10.90
C ARG A 13 1.42 -18.07 11.54
N SER A 14 1.98 -17.13 10.77
CA SER A 14 2.28 -15.76 11.23
C SER A 14 1.04 -14.97 11.66
N SER A 15 -0.16 -15.37 11.23
CA SER A 15 -1.42 -14.75 11.63
C SER A 15 -1.94 -15.21 13.01
N TYR A 16 -1.18 -16.06 13.72
CA TYR A 16 -1.53 -16.58 15.04
C TYR A 16 -0.44 -16.24 16.05
N THR A 17 -0.82 -15.88 17.28
CA THR A 17 0.13 -15.81 18.38
C THR A 17 0.59 -17.23 18.76
N ALA A 18 1.77 -17.36 19.37
CA ALA A 18 2.32 -18.66 19.76
C ALA A 18 1.34 -19.48 20.61
N ASN A 19 0.64 -18.83 21.55
CA ASN A 19 -0.38 -19.44 22.41
C ASN A 19 -1.64 -19.87 21.64
N GLN A 20 -2.05 -19.14 20.60
CA GLN A 20 -3.19 -19.57 19.78
C GLN A 20 -2.82 -20.72 18.86
N TYR A 21 -1.61 -20.70 18.31
CA TYR A 21 -1.16 -21.75 17.40
C TYR A 21 -0.95 -23.08 18.13
N SER A 22 -0.54 -23.06 19.41
CA SER A 22 -0.36 -24.26 20.24
C SER A 22 -1.68 -24.98 20.57
N LYS A 23 -2.83 -24.29 20.53
CA LYS A 23 -4.16 -24.90 20.77
C LYS A 23 -4.60 -25.92 19.71
N GLY A 24 -3.92 -25.97 18.57
CA GLY A 24 -4.24 -26.91 17.50
C GLY A 24 -5.33 -26.44 16.53
N VAL A 25 -5.64 -27.29 15.56
CA VAL A 25 -6.62 -27.04 14.48
C VAL A 25 -8.04 -27.11 15.04
N GLY A 26 -8.95 -26.26 14.55
CA GLY A 26 -10.35 -26.22 14.99
C GLY A 26 -10.61 -25.37 16.24
N VAL A 27 -9.58 -25.01 17.00
CA VAL A 27 -9.70 -24.21 18.24
C VAL A 27 -8.84 -22.95 18.25
N SER A 28 -7.82 -22.87 17.40
CA SER A 28 -6.96 -21.68 17.31
C SER A 28 -7.67 -20.48 16.67
N ARG A 29 -7.55 -19.30 17.29
CA ARG A 29 -8.05 -18.03 16.76
C ARG A 29 -6.91 -17.15 16.25
N CYS A 30 -7.09 -16.46 15.12
CA CYS A 30 -6.08 -15.55 14.58
C CYS A 30 -5.88 -14.34 15.50
N ALA A 31 -4.70 -13.69 15.41
CA ALA A 31 -4.35 -12.57 16.27
C ALA A 31 -5.41 -11.44 16.21
N SER A 32 -5.95 -11.15 15.02
CA SER A 32 -7.03 -10.16 14.86
C SER A 32 -8.31 -10.52 15.62
N CYS A 33 -8.67 -11.81 15.68
CA CYS A 33 -9.85 -12.28 16.42
C CYS A 33 -9.63 -12.38 17.93
N VAL A 34 -8.39 -12.50 18.37
CA VAL A 34 -8.05 -12.53 19.80
C VAL A 34 -7.94 -11.14 20.39
N HIS A 35 -7.47 -10.19 19.59
CA HIS A 35 -7.23 -8.81 20.02
C HIS A 35 -8.33 -7.84 19.56
N GLY A 36 -9.29 -8.29 18.76
CA GLY A 36 -10.43 -7.50 18.29
C GLY A 36 -11.76 -8.19 18.61
N ASN A 37 -12.77 -7.41 18.99
CA ASN A 37 -14.13 -7.92 19.20
C ASN A 37 -14.75 -8.37 17.86
N PRO A 38 -15.28 -9.60 17.75
CA PRO A 38 -15.92 -10.11 16.53
C PRO A 38 -17.19 -9.34 16.14
N SER A 39 -17.85 -8.72 17.11
CA SER A 39 -19.07 -7.93 16.94
C SER A 39 -18.86 -6.58 16.25
N ASP A 40 -17.61 -6.09 16.15
CA ASP A 40 -17.30 -4.78 15.54
C ASP A 40 -16.75 -4.91 14.10
N THR A 41 -16.79 -6.12 13.52
CA THR A 41 -16.33 -6.35 12.15
C THR A 41 -17.46 -6.96 11.34
N PRO A 42 -18.27 -6.14 10.64
CA PRO A 42 -19.27 -6.64 9.73
C PRO A 42 -18.62 -7.59 8.71
N SER A 43 -19.19 -8.79 8.61
CA SER A 43 -19.00 -9.71 7.49
C SER A 43 -19.70 -9.12 6.25
N ALA A 44 -19.18 -8.04 5.71
CA ALA A 44 -19.54 -7.55 4.39
C ALA A 44 -18.43 -7.96 3.42
N GLN A 45 -18.82 -8.46 2.24
CA GLN A 45 -17.91 -8.68 1.12
C GLN A 45 -16.93 -7.51 1.05
N GLN A 46 -15.64 -7.77 1.32
CA GLN A 46 -14.62 -6.75 1.37
C GLN A 46 -14.54 -6.05 0.01
N SER A 47 -15.21 -4.90 -0.12
CA SER A 47 -14.91 -3.90 -1.13
C SER A 47 -13.53 -3.36 -0.77
N ASN A 48 -12.50 -4.10 -1.16
CA ASN A 48 -11.14 -3.75 -0.83
C ASN A 48 -10.81 -2.41 -1.53
N SER A 49 -10.66 -1.35 -0.73
CA SER A 49 -10.45 0.01 -1.23
C SER A 49 -9.05 0.26 -1.78
N GLY A 50 -8.21 -0.79 -1.83
CA GLY A 50 -6.87 -0.75 -2.37
C GLY A 50 -6.82 -0.76 -3.90
N ARG A 51 -6.07 0.18 -4.48
CA ARG A 51 -5.56 0.15 -5.85
C ARG A 51 -4.16 -0.49 -5.82
N TYR A 52 -4.13 -1.81 -5.91
CA TYR A 52 -2.91 -2.62 -5.71
C TYR A 52 -1.96 -2.64 -6.90
N ASN A 53 -0.65 -2.56 -6.66
CA ASN A 53 0.29 -3.08 -7.63
C ASN A 53 0.17 -4.63 -7.71
N ILE A 54 -0.53 -5.11 -8.74
CA ILE A 54 -0.72 -6.55 -9.05
C ILE A 54 0.08 -6.95 -10.30
N SER A 55 1.24 -6.33 -10.47
CA SER A 55 2.20 -6.55 -11.56
C SER A 55 3.55 -6.97 -10.98
N ASN A 56 4.46 -7.45 -11.83
CA ASN A 56 5.79 -7.92 -11.42
C ASN A 56 6.94 -7.08 -12.00
N SER A 57 6.67 -6.28 -13.02
CA SER A 57 7.67 -5.42 -13.66
C SER A 57 7.01 -4.21 -14.32
N ALA A 58 7.82 -3.17 -14.53
CA ALA A 58 7.45 -1.96 -15.25
C ALA A 58 8.64 -1.48 -16.09
N LEU A 59 8.32 -0.76 -17.15
CA LEU A 59 9.26 -0.02 -17.95
C LEU A 59 9.25 1.44 -17.53
N VAL A 60 10.43 1.98 -17.31
CA VAL A 60 10.69 3.39 -17.03
C VAL A 60 11.85 3.81 -17.92
N SER A 61 11.75 4.96 -18.58
CA SER A 61 12.85 5.45 -19.41
C SER A 61 13.97 6.00 -18.52
N ARG A 62 15.21 5.87 -18.97
CA ARG A 62 16.37 6.50 -18.30
C ARG A 62 16.14 8.00 -18.08
N HIS A 63 15.64 8.71 -19.09
CA HIS A 63 15.29 10.12 -18.97
C HIS A 63 14.29 10.40 -17.85
N ALA A 64 13.32 9.51 -17.59
CA ALA A 64 12.36 9.71 -16.50
C ALA A 64 12.98 9.49 -15.10
N LEU A 65 14.06 8.69 -15.00
CA LEU A 65 14.83 8.51 -13.78
C LEU A 65 15.78 9.68 -13.52
N GLU A 66 16.48 10.15 -14.56
CA GLU A 66 17.36 11.32 -14.51
C GLU A 66 16.59 12.64 -14.26
N TYR A 67 15.39 12.75 -14.84
CA TYR A 67 14.52 13.91 -14.72
C TYR A 67 13.15 13.52 -14.13
N PRO A 68 13.07 13.21 -12.82
CA PRO A 68 11.81 12.87 -12.16
C PRO A 68 10.79 14.00 -12.33
N PHE A 69 9.58 13.66 -12.74
CA PHE A 69 8.54 14.67 -13.00
C PHE A 69 7.98 15.30 -11.71
N ALA A 70 8.20 14.66 -10.56
CA ALA A 70 7.76 15.15 -9.27
C ALA A 70 8.71 14.70 -8.15
N GLN A 71 8.63 15.39 -7.01
CA GLN A 71 9.36 15.05 -5.80
C GLN A 71 8.55 15.42 -4.56
N GLY A 72 8.73 14.64 -3.49
CA GLY A 72 8.32 15.00 -2.13
C GLY A 72 9.51 15.45 -1.30
N SER A 73 9.32 15.59 0.01
CA SER A 73 10.42 15.93 0.93
C SER A 73 11.54 14.88 0.88
N PHE A 74 11.18 13.59 0.83
CA PHE A 74 12.13 12.48 0.96
C PHE A 74 12.33 11.65 -0.31
N ARG A 75 11.50 11.82 -1.34
CA ARG A 75 11.48 10.93 -2.51
C ARG A 75 11.44 11.64 -3.85
N TRP A 76 12.06 11.00 -4.83
CA TRP A 76 11.87 11.27 -6.25
C TRP A 76 10.71 10.44 -6.80
N VAL A 77 10.09 10.91 -7.89
CA VAL A 77 8.98 10.22 -8.55
C VAL A 77 9.17 10.23 -10.07
N ALA A 78 9.30 9.05 -10.67
CA ALA A 78 9.29 8.86 -12.11
C ALA A 78 7.99 8.20 -12.57
N LYS A 79 7.55 8.53 -13.78
CA LYS A 79 6.41 7.88 -14.43
C LYS A 79 6.91 6.73 -15.30
N GLY A 80 6.22 5.60 -15.26
CA GLY A 80 6.48 4.45 -16.11
C GLY A 80 5.19 3.77 -16.56
N SER A 81 5.33 2.57 -17.13
CA SER A 81 4.22 1.70 -17.50
C SER A 81 4.49 0.28 -17.02
N TYR A 82 3.47 -0.36 -16.46
CA TYR A 82 3.58 -1.78 -16.11
C TYR A 82 3.83 -2.61 -17.37
N SER A 83 4.80 -3.52 -17.32
CA SER A 83 5.18 -4.37 -18.45
C SER A 83 4.71 -5.81 -18.31
N SER A 84 4.16 -6.18 -17.15
CA SER A 84 3.66 -7.53 -16.87
C SER A 84 2.50 -7.51 -15.87
N GLY A 85 1.87 -8.67 -15.68
CA GLY A 85 0.77 -8.88 -14.74
C GLY A 85 -0.50 -8.13 -15.11
N ASN A 86 -1.47 -8.08 -14.20
CA ASN A 86 -2.84 -7.65 -14.51
C ASN A 86 -2.95 -6.15 -14.83
N ARG A 87 -1.90 -5.36 -14.56
CA ARG A 87 -1.86 -3.94 -14.92
C ARG A 87 -1.01 -3.65 -16.15
N GLN A 88 -0.55 -4.67 -16.89
CA GLN A 88 0.27 -4.48 -18.08
C GLN A 88 -0.31 -3.41 -19.02
N GLY A 89 0.55 -2.50 -19.49
CA GLY A 89 0.19 -1.34 -20.31
C GLY A 89 -0.36 -0.14 -19.53
N GLN A 90 -0.78 -0.30 -18.27
CA GLN A 90 -1.27 0.82 -17.45
C GLN A 90 -0.10 1.65 -16.91
N ALA A 91 -0.35 2.95 -16.72
CA ALA A 91 0.62 3.87 -16.14
C ALA A 91 0.88 3.57 -14.65
N CYS A 92 2.15 3.63 -14.26
CA CYS A 92 2.61 3.50 -12.88
C CYS A 92 3.56 4.64 -12.52
N VAL A 93 3.88 4.74 -11.23
CA VAL A 93 4.98 5.58 -10.76
C VAL A 93 5.94 4.77 -9.92
N LEU A 94 7.22 5.11 -10.06
CA LEU A 94 8.30 4.62 -9.23
C LEU A 94 8.67 5.72 -8.25
N LYS A 95 8.84 5.37 -6.98
CA LYS A 95 9.25 6.29 -5.92
C LYS A 95 10.44 5.72 -5.17
N TRP A 96 11.53 6.48 -5.10
CA TRP A 96 12.74 6.09 -4.39
C TRP A 96 13.25 7.25 -3.53
N PHE A 97 14.03 6.94 -2.50
CA PHE A 97 14.56 7.94 -1.58
C PHE A 97 15.64 8.80 -2.24
N LYS A 98 15.72 10.08 -1.86
CA LYS A 98 16.72 11.01 -2.41
C LYS A 98 18.14 10.67 -1.97
N THR A 99 18.34 10.22 -0.74
CA THR A 99 19.64 9.88 -0.14
C THR A 99 19.48 8.88 1.00
N GLY A 100 20.53 8.09 1.31
CA GLY A 100 20.73 7.37 2.57
C GLY A 100 19.87 6.12 2.80
N ALA A 101 18.62 6.10 2.35
CA ALA A 101 17.64 5.04 2.63
C ALA A 101 17.38 4.09 1.43
N VAL A 102 18.13 4.22 0.34
CA VAL A 102 17.83 3.54 -0.95
C VAL A 102 18.07 2.02 -0.92
N PHE A 103 18.90 1.52 -0.01
CA PHE A 103 19.17 0.09 0.16
C PHE A 103 18.51 -0.53 1.40
N GLU A 104 18.08 0.30 2.36
CA GLU A 104 17.52 -0.16 3.63
C GLU A 104 16.10 -0.70 3.45
N ALA A 105 15.94 -2.01 3.63
CA ALA A 105 14.65 -2.71 3.48
C ALA A 105 13.61 -2.26 4.52
N ASP A 106 14.07 -1.75 5.67
CA ASP A 106 13.21 -1.44 6.81
C ASP A 106 12.35 -0.20 6.57
N TYR A 107 12.85 0.83 5.89
CA TYR A 107 12.05 2.02 5.55
C TYR A 107 10.89 1.69 4.62
N PHE A 108 11.15 0.89 3.57
CA PHE A 108 10.09 0.45 2.67
C PHE A 108 9.10 -0.49 3.37
N THR A 109 9.56 -1.28 4.34
CA THR A 109 8.68 -2.11 5.17
C THR A 109 7.76 -1.26 6.05
N LEU A 110 8.27 -0.17 6.61
CA LEU A 110 7.48 0.79 7.36
C LEU A 110 6.44 1.51 6.48
N ASP A 111 6.80 1.84 5.22
CA ASP A 111 5.83 2.37 4.25
C ASP A 111 4.67 1.41 4.00
N ILE A 112 4.96 0.12 3.78
CA ILE A 112 3.91 -0.89 3.56
C ILE A 112 3.01 -0.99 4.79
N LYS A 113 3.58 -1.02 6.00
CA LYS A 113 2.78 -1.03 7.24
C LYS A 113 1.88 0.21 7.37
N ALA A 114 2.38 1.39 7.00
CA ALA A 114 1.60 2.62 7.03
C ALA A 114 0.43 2.57 6.03
N VAL A 115 0.69 2.07 4.81
CA VAL A 115 -0.34 1.90 3.78
C VAL A 115 -1.38 0.86 4.19
N ASP A 116 -0.97 -0.26 4.78
CA ASP A 116 -1.88 -1.28 5.29
C ASP A 116 -2.82 -0.72 6.36
N LYS A 117 -2.30 0.09 7.27
CA LYS A 117 -3.13 0.74 8.30
C LYS A 117 -4.06 1.79 7.70
N ALA A 118 -3.59 2.57 6.73
CA ALA A 118 -4.43 3.54 6.03
C ALA A 118 -5.55 2.84 5.23
N LEU A 119 -5.27 1.70 4.61
CA LEU A 119 -6.28 0.89 3.93
C LEU A 119 -7.34 0.37 4.89
N GLU A 120 -6.95 -0.10 6.09
CA GLU A 120 -7.90 -0.50 7.13
C GLU A 120 -8.86 0.66 7.47
N ILE A 121 -8.32 1.86 7.71
CA ILE A 121 -9.10 3.05 8.03
C ILE A 121 -10.04 3.42 6.88
N VAL A 122 -9.55 3.44 5.64
CA VAL A 122 -10.35 3.77 4.45
C VAL A 122 -11.49 2.78 4.25
N ASN A 123 -11.25 1.48 4.42
CA ASN A 123 -12.30 0.48 4.31
C ASN A 123 -13.40 0.73 5.35
N ARG A 124 -13.02 0.99 6.61
CA ARG A 124 -13.99 1.34 7.65
C ARG A 124 -14.74 2.63 7.35
N PHE A 125 -14.06 3.65 6.86
CA PHE A 125 -14.69 4.90 6.48
C PHE A 125 -15.75 4.70 5.38
N ASN A 126 -15.43 3.91 4.35
CA ASN A 126 -16.38 3.60 3.28
C ASN A 126 -17.57 2.76 3.78
N GLU A 127 -17.34 1.80 4.70
CA GLU A 127 -18.41 1.00 5.33
C GLU A 127 -19.43 1.87 6.08
N LEU A 128 -19.00 3.00 6.64
CA LEU A 128 -19.88 3.94 7.34
C LEU A 128 -20.80 4.73 6.39
N ASN A 129 -20.56 4.70 5.07
CA ASN A 129 -21.33 5.43 4.06
C ASN A 129 -21.56 6.91 4.43
N MET A 130 -20.54 7.56 5.02
CA MET A 130 -20.61 8.97 5.42
C MET A 130 -20.69 9.92 4.21
N ILE A 131 -20.25 9.45 3.04
CA ILE A 131 -20.33 10.13 1.75
C ILE A 131 -20.83 9.13 0.70
N ASP A 132 -21.30 9.64 -0.44
CA ASP A 132 -21.86 8.86 -1.54
C ASP A 132 -20.80 8.28 -2.51
N LYS A 133 -19.52 8.31 -2.11
CA LYS A 133 -18.37 7.89 -2.92
C LYS A 133 -17.38 7.06 -2.13
N ASP A 134 -16.82 6.04 -2.77
CA ASP A 134 -15.73 5.28 -2.19
C ASP A 134 -14.41 6.06 -2.23
N ILE A 135 -13.76 6.17 -1.08
CA ILE A 135 -12.34 6.55 -1.01
C ILE A 135 -11.49 5.34 -1.38
N LYS A 136 -10.48 5.51 -2.23
CA LYS A 136 -9.53 4.46 -2.61
C LYS A 136 -8.10 4.88 -2.29
N ILE A 137 -7.26 3.91 -1.91
CA ILE A 137 -5.85 4.14 -1.59
C ILE A 137 -4.94 3.30 -2.49
N ASN A 138 -3.82 3.87 -2.94
CA ASN A 138 -2.80 3.09 -3.65
C ASN A 138 -2.07 2.15 -2.69
N VAL A 139 -1.92 0.89 -3.11
CA VAL A 139 -1.10 -0.09 -2.38
C VAL A 139 0.13 -0.42 -3.24
N PRO A 140 1.32 0.08 -2.88
CA PRO A 140 2.54 -0.10 -3.67
C PRO A 140 3.11 -1.51 -3.52
N GLY A 141 3.93 -1.90 -4.49
CA GLY A 141 4.88 -3.03 -4.35
C GLY A 141 6.30 -2.51 -4.12
N ILE A 142 7.10 -3.21 -3.31
CA ILE A 142 8.53 -2.92 -3.14
C ILE A 142 9.30 -3.70 -4.20
N TRP A 143 9.93 -2.99 -5.12
CA TRP A 143 10.74 -3.57 -6.20
C TRP A 143 12.19 -3.11 -6.07
N ARG A 144 13.05 -3.68 -6.92
CA ARG A 144 14.45 -3.28 -7.07
C ARG A 144 14.71 -2.94 -8.52
N PHE A 145 15.55 -1.96 -8.76
CA PHE A 145 16.14 -1.79 -10.08
C PHE A 145 17.05 -2.99 -10.36
N THR A 146 16.99 -3.51 -11.59
CA THR A 146 17.84 -4.61 -12.02
C THR A 146 19.30 -4.20 -12.00
N ASP A 147 20.21 -5.14 -11.77
CA ASP A 147 21.64 -4.85 -11.76
C ASP A 147 22.17 -4.41 -13.14
N ASP A 148 21.41 -4.70 -14.20
CA ASP A 148 21.72 -4.29 -15.59
C ASP A 148 21.32 -2.83 -15.91
N CYS A 149 20.78 -2.09 -14.94
CA CYS A 149 20.50 -0.66 -15.13
C CYS A 149 21.76 0.19 -14.83
N ASP A 150 21.69 1.51 -15.04
CA ASP A 150 22.83 2.39 -14.77
C ASP A 150 23.35 2.21 -13.35
N ASP A 151 24.68 2.27 -13.16
CA ASP A 151 25.36 2.07 -11.88
C ASP A 151 24.79 2.96 -10.77
N GLU A 152 24.22 4.13 -11.14
CA GLU A 152 23.56 5.02 -10.19
C GLU A 152 22.36 4.36 -9.49
N TRP A 153 21.53 3.58 -10.18
CA TRP A 153 20.29 3.00 -9.61
C TRP A 153 20.35 1.50 -9.35
N ALA A 154 21.35 0.80 -9.90
CA ALA A 154 21.49 -0.65 -9.79
C ALA A 154 21.33 -1.15 -8.34
N GLY A 155 20.48 -2.14 -8.15
CA GLY A 155 20.20 -2.77 -6.84
C GLY A 155 19.37 -1.91 -5.85
N GLN A 156 19.14 -0.63 -6.12
CA GLN A 156 18.35 0.25 -5.25
C GLN A 156 16.88 -0.19 -5.20
N ARG A 157 16.26 -0.07 -4.02
CA ARG A 157 14.85 -0.36 -3.82
C ARG A 157 13.98 0.85 -4.19
N HIS A 158 12.80 0.58 -4.71
CA HIS A 158 11.78 1.59 -4.98
C HIS A 158 10.37 1.05 -4.72
N LEU A 159 9.43 1.95 -4.47
CA LEU A 159 8.00 1.64 -4.47
C LEU A 159 7.46 1.81 -5.89
N CYS A 160 6.68 0.85 -6.35
CA CYS A 160 5.92 0.95 -7.60
C CYS A 160 4.43 0.89 -7.31
N GLU A 161 3.65 1.88 -7.78
CA GLU A 161 2.21 1.99 -7.55
C GLU A 161 1.43 2.52 -8.76
N PRO A 162 0.11 2.28 -8.83
CA PRO A 162 -0.72 2.79 -9.92
C PRO A 162 -0.70 4.31 -10.01
N PHE A 163 -0.54 4.86 -11.22
CA PHE A 163 -0.53 6.31 -11.40
C PHE A 163 -1.87 6.96 -11.00
N ILE A 164 -1.79 8.16 -10.42
CA ILE A 164 -2.94 9.03 -10.12
C ILE A 164 -2.83 10.25 -11.04
N GLN A 165 -3.86 10.46 -11.86
CA GLN A 165 -3.97 11.64 -12.70
C GLN A 165 -4.50 12.83 -11.87
N ASN A 166 -4.03 14.04 -12.19
CA ASN A 166 -4.49 15.29 -11.56
C ASN A 166 -4.37 15.29 -10.02
N TYR A 167 -3.21 14.87 -9.52
CA TYR A 167 -2.91 14.79 -8.09
C TYR A 167 -3.15 16.12 -7.37
N GLN A 168 -3.79 16.05 -6.20
CA GLN A 168 -4.06 17.17 -5.30
C GLN A 168 -3.74 16.75 -3.87
N LYS A 169 -3.29 17.71 -3.05
CA LYS A 169 -2.99 17.51 -1.63
C LYS A 169 -4.01 18.29 -0.82
N PHE A 170 -4.69 17.62 0.11
CA PHE A 170 -5.77 18.19 0.94
C PHE A 170 -5.29 18.61 2.33
N ASN A 171 -4.28 17.93 2.88
CA ASN A 171 -3.71 18.25 4.18
C ASN A 171 -2.21 17.88 4.25
N SER A 172 -1.55 18.20 5.36
CA SER A 172 -0.14 17.89 5.58
C SER A 172 0.17 17.50 7.03
N ASN A 173 1.35 16.90 7.22
CA ASN A 173 1.86 16.53 8.53
C ASN A 173 2.28 17.72 9.43
N SER A 174 2.21 18.96 8.93
CA SER A 174 2.38 20.17 9.76
C SER A 174 1.04 20.73 10.30
N GLY A 175 -0.09 20.10 9.94
CA GLY A 175 -1.43 20.57 10.31
C GLY A 175 -2.06 21.54 9.30
N TRP A 176 -1.38 21.89 8.21
CA TRP A 176 -2.01 22.64 7.11
C TRP A 176 -3.09 21.80 6.41
N ASN A 177 -4.22 22.42 6.06
CA ASN A 177 -5.33 21.84 5.29
C ASN A 177 -5.84 22.83 4.21
N ASP A 178 -6.52 22.29 3.20
CA ASP A 178 -7.22 23.04 2.16
C ASP A 178 -8.62 22.45 1.95
N ASP A 179 -9.62 23.11 2.54
CA ASP A 179 -11.05 22.78 2.45
C ASP A 179 -11.79 23.61 1.39
N SER A 180 -11.08 24.36 0.55
CA SER A 180 -11.68 25.25 -0.46
C SER A 180 -12.48 24.50 -1.53
N ARG A 181 -12.31 23.18 -1.64
CA ARG A 181 -13.03 22.30 -2.56
C ARG A 181 -13.81 21.25 -1.77
N ALA A 182 -14.90 20.74 -2.36
CA ALA A 182 -15.76 19.75 -1.72
C ALA A 182 -15.00 18.52 -1.17
N TRP A 183 -13.96 18.05 -1.87
CA TRP A 183 -13.12 16.96 -1.37
C TRP A 183 -12.24 17.34 -0.17
N GLY A 184 -11.85 18.61 -0.02
CA GLY A 184 -11.09 19.06 1.14
C GLY A 184 -11.88 19.02 2.44
N GLY A 185 -13.20 19.24 2.40
CA GLY A 185 -14.05 19.06 3.60
C GLY A 185 -14.23 17.60 4.04
N VAL A 186 -13.90 16.65 3.16
CA VAL A 186 -13.97 15.20 3.43
C VAL A 186 -12.63 14.63 3.90
N MET A 187 -11.51 15.26 3.52
CA MET A 187 -10.13 14.71 3.60
C MET A 187 -9.28 15.38 4.68
#